data_AF-A0A2R7YUR2-F1
#
_entry.id   AF-A0A2R7YUR2-F1
#
_cell.length_a   1.000
_cell.length_b   1.000
_cell.length_c   1.000
_cell.angle_alpha   90.00
_cell.angle_beta   90.00
_cell.angle_gamma   90.00
#
_symmetry.space_group_name_H-M   'P 1'
#
loop_
_entity.id
_entity.type
_entity.pdbx_description
1 polymer ?
#
loop_
_entity_poly.entity_id
_entity_poly.type
_entity_poly.pdbx_seq_one_letter_code
_entity_poly.pdbx_strand_id
1 'polypeptide(L)'
;MDYPLTKALAVATLGYSAWVITHPDALRDQLDDPGAWSRPVARLAYTYAGRDVPISVLTLLGGRQGARTGALLRLAGDLTDAATLGATASSSSSRKKAVATALGYGVVNAVALVVDERRHSRA
;
A
#
# COMPACT_ATOMS: atom_id res chain seq x y z
N MET A 1 8.71 21.23 -5.31
CA MET A 1 8.99 19.87 -4.83
C MET A 1 8.71 18.90 -5.95
N ASP A 2 9.60 17.95 -6.20
CA ASP A 2 9.38 16.92 -7.21
C ASP A 2 8.41 15.85 -6.69
N TYR A 3 7.40 15.51 -7.50
CA TYR A 3 6.39 14.47 -7.21
C TYR A 3 5.62 14.68 -5.90
N PRO A 4 4.98 15.86 -5.70
CA PRO A 4 4.35 16.19 -4.43
C PRO A 4 3.21 15.25 -4.05
N LEU A 5 2.41 14.76 -5.00
CA LEU A 5 1.30 13.86 -4.69
C LEU A 5 1.80 12.47 -4.32
N THR A 6 2.77 11.97 -5.08
CA THR A 6 3.42 10.69 -4.83
C THR A 6 4.09 10.68 -3.46
N LYS A 7 4.79 11.75 -3.11
CA LYS A 7 5.43 11.90 -1.80
C LYS A 7 4.41 12.04 -0.67
N ALA A 8 3.30 12.73 -0.88
CA ALA A 8 2.22 12.80 0.11
C ALA A 8 1.64 11.40 0.42
N LEU A 9 1.43 10.58 -0.60
CA LEU A 9 0.97 9.19 -0.41
C LEU A 9 2.00 8.32 0.29
N ALA A 10 3.31 8.53 0.07
CA ALA A 10 4.35 7.84 0.80
C ALA A 10 4.37 8.22 2.29
N VAL A 11 4.14 9.50 2.64
CA VAL A 11 3.98 9.93 4.04
C VAL A 11 2.75 9.26 4.68
N ALA A 12 1.62 9.26 3.97
CA ALA A 12 0.40 8.60 4.45
C ALA A 12 0.62 7.08 4.66
N THR A 13 1.34 6.44 3.74
CA THR A 13 1.68 5.02 3.82
C THR A 13 2.58 4.73 5.02
N LEU A 14 3.61 5.55 5.28
CA LEU A 14 4.45 5.42 6.48
C LEU A 14 3.63 5.53 7.77
N GLY A 15 2.72 6.51 7.84
CA GLY A 15 1.82 6.66 8.98
C GLY A 15 0.94 5.43 9.17
N TYR A 16 0.38 4.90 8.08
CA TYR A 16 -0.41 3.68 8.11
C TYR A 16 0.41 2.46 8.54
N SER A 17 1.64 2.28 8.04
CA SER A 17 2.53 1.18 8.44
C SER A 17 2.87 1.23 9.93
N ALA A 18 3.15 2.42 10.49
CA ALA A 18 3.39 2.57 11.93
C ALA A 18 2.14 2.24 12.75
N TRP A 19 0.97 2.70 12.29
CA TRP A 19 -0.30 2.41 12.95
C TRP A 19 -0.65 0.92 12.92
N VAL A 20 -0.48 0.24 11.78
CA VAL A 20 -0.88 -1.16 11.64
C VAL A 20 -0.01 -2.12 12.47
N ILE A 21 1.27 -1.80 12.68
CA ILE A 21 2.15 -2.56 13.58
C ILE A 21 1.68 -2.46 15.05
N THR A 22 1.16 -1.31 15.46
CA THR A 22 0.68 -1.10 16.83
C THR A 22 -0.75 -1.59 17.06
N HIS A 23 -1.48 -1.87 15.97
CA HIS A 23 -2.85 -2.38 15.98
C HIS A 23 -2.96 -3.64 15.10
N PRO A 24 -2.27 -4.74 15.44
CA PRO A 24 -2.14 -5.91 14.56
C PRO A 24 -3.47 -6.59 14.23
N ASP A 25 -4.47 -6.48 15.12
CA ASP A 25 -5.82 -7.01 14.88
C ASP A 25 -6.67 -6.11 13.97
N ALA A 26 -6.27 -4.85 13.71
CA ALA A 26 -7.07 -3.93 12.92
C ALA A 26 -7.26 -4.41 11.47
N LEU A 27 -6.25 -5.05 10.88
CA LEU A 27 -6.38 -5.68 9.56
C LEU A 27 -7.42 -6.81 9.56
N ARG A 28 -7.49 -7.60 10.64
CA ARG A 28 -8.48 -8.68 10.77
C ARG A 28 -9.88 -8.07 10.81
N ASP A 29 -10.05 -7.03 11.62
CA ASP A 29 -11.33 -6.32 11.74
C ASP A 29 -11.76 -5.66 10.43
N GLN A 30 -10.84 -5.04 9.68
CA GLN A 30 -11.15 -4.45 8.38
C GLN A 30 -11.63 -5.48 7.34
N LEU A 31 -11.10 -6.70 7.41
CA LEU A 31 -11.41 -7.80 6.50
C LEU A 31 -12.62 -8.64 6.94
N ASP A 32 -13.22 -8.34 8.11
CA ASP A 32 -14.22 -9.17 8.80
C ASP A 32 -13.77 -10.62 8.99
N ASP A 33 -12.47 -10.86 9.18
CA ASP A 33 -11.95 -12.22 9.29
C ASP A 33 -12.28 -12.84 10.66
N PRO A 34 -12.56 -14.16 10.72
CA PRO A 34 -12.82 -14.86 11.98
C PRO A 34 -11.67 -14.73 12.97
N GLY A 35 -11.95 -14.81 14.27
CA GLY A 35 -10.92 -14.68 15.32
C GLY A 35 -9.71 -15.63 15.18
N ALA A 36 -9.90 -16.81 14.56
CA ALA A 36 -8.81 -17.76 14.25
C ALA A 36 -7.74 -17.19 13.30
N TRP A 37 -8.03 -16.11 12.58
CA TRP A 37 -7.11 -15.44 11.66
C TRP A 37 -6.28 -14.33 12.31
N SER A 38 -6.43 -14.06 13.60
CA SER A 38 -5.66 -13.02 14.30
C SER A 38 -4.15 -13.16 14.09
N ARG A 39 -3.60 -14.37 14.27
CA ARG A 39 -2.15 -14.62 14.15
C ARG A 39 -1.63 -14.54 12.70
N PRO A 40 -2.27 -15.16 11.68
CA PRO A 40 -1.91 -14.95 10.29
C PRO A 40 -1.99 -13.49 9.83
N VAL A 41 -3.07 -12.78 10.19
CA VAL A 41 -3.29 -11.39 9.77
C VAL A 41 -2.35 -10.41 10.48
N ALA A 42 -2.07 -10.63 11.77
CA ALA A 42 -1.04 -9.87 12.48
C ALA A 42 0.34 -9.99 11.80
N ARG A 43 0.72 -11.18 11.30
CA ARG A 43 1.98 -11.35 10.55
C ARG A 43 1.98 -10.57 9.23
N LEU A 44 0.85 -10.56 8.52
CA LEU A 44 0.68 -9.74 7.31
C LEU A 44 0.91 -8.25 7.59
N ALA A 45 0.46 -7.74 8.75
CA ALA A 45 0.71 -6.35 9.16
C ALA A 45 2.22 -6.02 9.18
N TYR A 46 3.03 -6.90 9.75
CA TYR A 46 4.50 -6.74 9.77
C TYR A 46 5.12 -6.90 8.39
N THR A 47 4.61 -7.82 7.55
CA THR A 47 5.09 -7.97 6.17
C THR A 47 4.81 -6.72 5.33
N TYR A 48 3.61 -6.15 5.45
CA TYR A 48 3.25 -4.91 4.76
C TYR A 48 4.08 -3.74 5.25
N ALA A 49 4.22 -3.56 6.56
CA ALA A 49 5.08 -2.48 7.06
C ALA A 49 6.55 -2.66 6.65
N GLY A 50 7.07 -3.89 6.69
CA GLY A 50 8.43 -4.21 6.25
C GLY A 50 8.68 -3.93 4.77
N ARG A 51 7.66 -4.02 3.91
CA ARG A 51 7.70 -3.63 2.49
C ARG A 51 7.51 -2.13 2.31
N ASP A 52 6.49 -1.57 2.94
CA ASP A 52 5.97 -0.23 2.67
C ASP A 52 6.88 0.86 3.26
N VAL A 53 7.56 0.59 4.39
CA VAL A 53 8.51 1.53 4.99
C VAL A 53 9.71 1.77 4.07
N PRO A 54 10.47 0.76 3.59
CA PRO A 54 11.56 0.99 2.64
C PRO A 54 11.11 1.66 1.33
N ILE A 55 9.96 1.27 0.78
CA ILE A 55 9.42 1.89 -0.44
C ILE A 55 9.14 3.38 -0.19
N SER A 56 8.50 3.71 0.92
CA SER A 56 8.16 5.10 1.23
C SER A 56 9.41 5.95 1.50
N VAL A 57 10.42 5.39 2.18
CA VAL A 57 11.71 6.05 2.38
C VAL A 57 12.40 6.33 1.04
N LEU A 58 12.42 5.35 0.13
CA LEU A 58 12.95 5.53 -1.22
C LEU A 58 12.19 6.62 -1.98
N THR A 59 10.85 6.64 -1.90
CA THR A 59 10.02 7.67 -2.54
C THR A 59 10.32 9.06 -2.02
N LEU A 60 10.50 9.22 -0.71
CA LEU A 60 10.70 10.52 -0.08
C LEU A 60 12.11 11.06 -0.31
N LEU A 61 13.13 10.22 -0.12
CA LEU A 61 14.53 10.63 -0.05
C LEU A 61 15.31 10.39 -1.36
N GLY A 62 14.84 9.52 -2.25
CA GLY A 62 15.56 9.14 -3.48
C GLY A 62 15.42 10.13 -4.65
N GLY A 63 15.03 11.38 -4.40
CA GLY A 63 14.81 12.38 -5.45
C GLY A 63 13.72 11.97 -6.46
N ARG A 64 13.85 12.43 -7.71
CA ARG A 64 12.90 12.12 -8.80
C ARG A 64 12.83 10.63 -9.11
N GLN A 65 13.98 9.99 -9.31
CA GLN A 65 14.04 8.58 -9.67
C GLN A 65 13.49 7.70 -8.54
N GLY A 66 13.83 8.01 -7.28
CA GLY A 66 13.28 7.34 -6.11
C GLY A 66 11.77 7.48 -5.99
N ALA A 67 11.22 8.67 -6.23
CA ALA A 67 9.77 8.88 -6.23
C ALA A 67 9.06 8.02 -7.28
N ARG A 68 9.57 8.00 -8.53
CA ARG A 68 9.02 7.18 -9.61
C ARG A 68 9.16 5.68 -9.31
N THR A 69 10.35 5.21 -8.94
CA THR A 69 10.60 3.80 -8.63
C THR A 69 9.77 3.33 -7.45
N GLY A 70 9.70 4.11 -6.37
CA GLY A 70 8.90 3.75 -5.19
C GLY A 70 7.40 3.70 -5.50
N ALA A 71 6.87 4.62 -6.31
CA ALA A 71 5.48 4.54 -6.77
C ALA A 71 5.19 3.28 -7.59
N LEU A 72 6.10 2.90 -8.51
CA LEU A 72 5.97 1.67 -9.30
C LEU A 72 6.04 0.41 -8.43
N LEU A 73 6.93 0.39 -7.43
CA LEU A 73 6.99 -0.70 -6.45
C LEU A 73 5.70 -0.79 -5.64
N ARG A 74 5.12 0.35 -5.25
CA ARG A 74 3.83 0.39 -4.53
C ARG A 74 2.71 -0.19 -5.38
N LEU A 75 2.63 0.18 -6.66
CA LEU A 75 1.67 -0.38 -7.62
C LEU A 75 1.84 -1.89 -7.81
N ALA A 76 3.08 -2.37 -7.96
CA ALA A 76 3.36 -3.80 -8.04
C ALA A 76 2.92 -4.53 -6.76
N GLY A 77 3.14 -3.92 -5.59
CA GLY A 77 2.64 -4.40 -4.31
C GLY A 77 1.13 -4.50 -4.26
N ASP A 78 0.40 -3.43 -4.63
CA ASP A 78 -1.07 -3.39 -4.65
C ASP A 78 -1.68 -4.45 -5.58
N LEU A 79 -1.10 -4.65 -6.77
CA LEU A 79 -1.54 -5.69 -7.70
C LEU A 79 -1.26 -7.09 -7.15
N THR A 80 -0.11 -7.29 -6.51
CA THR A 80 0.26 -8.57 -5.88
C THR A 80 -0.63 -8.87 -4.69
N ASP A 81 -0.97 -7.88 -3.88
CA ASP A 81 -1.89 -8.00 -2.74
C ASP A 81 -3.30 -8.34 -3.23
N ALA A 82 -3.79 -7.66 -4.27
CA ALA A 82 -5.08 -7.96 -4.87
C ALA A 82 -5.15 -9.40 -5.40
N ALA A 83 -4.13 -9.85 -6.14
CA ALA A 83 -4.07 -11.22 -6.65
C ALA A 83 -3.97 -12.25 -5.52
N THR A 84 -3.06 -12.04 -4.56
CA THR A 84 -2.77 -13.00 -3.49
C THR A 84 -3.95 -13.11 -2.52
N LEU A 85 -4.45 -11.99 -2.00
CA LEU A 85 -5.58 -11.99 -1.08
C LEU A 85 -6.88 -12.39 -1.78
N GLY A 86 -7.05 -12.01 -3.05
CA GLY A 86 -8.14 -12.48 -3.90
C GLY A 86 -8.16 -14.00 -4.09
N ALA A 87 -7.01 -14.66 -4.01
CA ALA A 87 -6.92 -16.12 -4.11
C ALA A 87 -6.97 -16.83 -2.74
N THR A 88 -6.50 -16.20 -1.67
CA THR A 88 -6.18 -16.87 -0.40
C THR A 88 -7.02 -16.45 0.80
N ALA A 89 -7.78 -15.35 0.72
CA ALA A 89 -8.55 -14.87 1.87
C ALA A 89 -9.68 -15.83 2.27
N SER A 90 -10.01 -15.81 3.56
CA SER A 90 -10.79 -16.81 4.29
C SER A 90 -12.22 -17.02 3.76
N SER A 91 -12.81 -15.98 3.17
CA SER A 91 -14.20 -15.97 2.72
C SER A 91 -14.36 -15.17 1.42
N SER A 92 -15.49 -15.33 0.73
CA SER A 92 -15.81 -14.52 -0.46
C SER A 92 -15.93 -13.03 -0.12
N SER A 93 -16.41 -12.69 1.08
CA SER A 93 -16.48 -11.32 1.57
C SER A 93 -15.08 -10.73 1.79
N SER A 94 -14.22 -11.44 2.53
CA SER A 94 -12.84 -11.03 2.81
C SER A 94 -12.06 -10.86 1.51
N ARG A 95 -12.21 -11.79 0.54
CA ARG A 95 -11.61 -11.69 -0.79
C ARG A 95 -12.04 -10.39 -1.49
N LYS A 96 -13.35 -10.13 -1.58
CA LYS A 96 -13.87 -8.93 -2.26
C LYS A 96 -13.36 -7.66 -1.60
N LYS A 97 -13.37 -7.59 -0.27
CA LYS A 97 -12.85 -6.45 0.50
C LYS A 97 -11.35 -6.24 0.25
N ALA A 98 -10.55 -7.29 0.39
CA ALA A 98 -9.11 -7.24 0.18
C ALA A 98 -8.75 -6.77 -1.23
N VAL A 99 -9.38 -7.34 -2.27
CA VAL A 99 -9.16 -6.94 -3.66
C VAL A 99 -9.57 -5.48 -3.87
N ALA A 100 -10.74 -5.08 -3.39
CA ALA A 100 -11.22 -3.70 -3.55
C ALA A 100 -10.29 -2.70 -2.86
N THR A 101 -9.82 -2.99 -1.65
CA THR A 101 -8.89 -2.15 -0.91
C THR A 101 -7.54 -2.04 -1.63
N ALA A 102 -6.94 -3.17 -2.01
CA ALA A 102 -5.64 -3.21 -2.68
C ALA A 102 -5.67 -2.47 -4.02
N LEU A 103 -6.68 -2.75 -4.86
CA LEU A 103 -6.86 -2.04 -6.14
C LEU A 103 -7.17 -0.55 -5.93
N GLY A 104 -7.91 -0.18 -4.88
CA GLY A 104 -8.17 1.21 -4.52
C GLY A 104 -6.88 1.99 -4.24
N TYR A 105 -5.99 1.43 -3.42
CA TYR A 105 -4.65 2.01 -3.19
C TYR A 105 -3.82 2.05 -4.48
N GLY A 106 -3.87 0.99 -5.29
CA GLY A 106 -3.17 0.95 -6.57
C GLY A 106 -3.61 2.07 -7.51
N VAL A 107 -4.92 2.29 -7.66
CA VAL A 107 -5.46 3.38 -8.49
C VAL A 107 -5.02 4.74 -7.97
N VAL A 108 -5.10 4.99 -6.66
CA VAL A 108 -4.70 6.28 -6.08
C VAL A 108 -3.20 6.56 -6.31
N ASN A 109 -2.33 5.57 -6.11
CA ASN A 109 -0.90 5.69 -6.39
C ASN A 109 -0.61 5.91 -7.89
N ALA A 110 -1.33 5.21 -8.78
CA ALA A 110 -1.17 5.37 -10.22
C ALA A 110 -1.56 6.78 -10.67
N VAL A 111 -2.69 7.30 -10.17
CA VAL A 111 -3.16 8.65 -10.47
C VAL A 111 -2.16 9.69 -9.98
N ALA A 112 -1.67 9.58 -8.74
CA ALA A 112 -0.67 10.49 -8.20
C ALA A 112 0.60 10.51 -9.06
N LEU A 113 1.12 9.34 -9.43
CA LEU A 113 2.30 9.22 -10.28
C LEU A 113 2.07 9.86 -11.66
N VAL A 114 0.95 9.55 -12.32
CA VAL A 114 0.62 10.10 -13.65
C VAL A 114 0.46 11.61 -13.61
N VAL A 115 -0.20 12.16 -12.58
CA VAL A 115 -0.36 13.60 -12.43
C VAL A 115 0.99 14.29 -12.21
N ASP A 116 1.84 13.72 -11.36
CA ASP A 116 3.17 14.28 -11.10
C ASP A 116 4.08 14.20 -12.35
N GLU A 117 4.08 13.09 -13.09
CA GLU A 117 4.82 12.94 -14.36
C GLU A 117 4.36 13.97 -15.41
N ARG A 118 3.04 14.20 -15.52
CA ARG A 118 2.47 15.19 -16.45
C ARG A 118 2.85 16.62 -16.08
N ARG A 119 2.90 16.95 -14.78
CA ARG A 119 3.33 18.27 -14.31
C ARG A 119 4.81 18.50 -14.60
N HIS A 120 5.63 17.48 -14.38
CA HIS A 120 7.07 17.53 -14.69
C HIS A 120 7.39 17.60 -16.16
N SER A 121 6.61 16.94 -17.02
CA SER A 121 6.83 17.00 -18.48
C SER A 121 6.43 18.35 -19.10
N ARG A 122 5.75 19.23 -18.34
CA ARG A 122 5.27 20.54 -18.78
C ARG A 122 6.07 21.71 -18.19
N ALA A 123 6.96 21.44 -17.24
CA ALA A 123 7.84 22.41 -16.59
C ALA A 123 9.22 22.36 -17.25
#